data_AF-M0NJF8-F1
#
_entry.id   AF-M0NJF8-F1
#
_cell.length_a   1.000
_cell.length_b   1.000
_cell.length_c   1.000
_cell.angle_alpha   90.00
_cell.angle_beta   90.00
_cell.angle_gamma   90.00
#
_symmetry.space_group_name_H-M   'P 1'
#
loop_
_entity.id
_entity.type
_entity.pdbx_description
1 polymer ?
#
loop_
_entity_poly.entity_id
_entity_poly.type
_entity_poly.pdbx_seq_one_letter_code
_entity_poly.pdbx_strand_id
1 'polypeptide(L)'
;MTTDDSVDDSDEDLADDPDFDSNDDSPTERTREELRKTKERLGESADKAVKGFDDNVVDLLSWLLDTETRARIYVYLRDNPNSTSDEVADGTGLYPSTVREALAELHDEGTVERDKREASGAGNNPYEYEAIAPSELVQGVVGDVQRELNAVFNLDRRLGGESPDGDSEPVHISVDDDDEGNDGDGDEDDESDADADASEGEDEGETAGDK
;
A
#
# COMPACT_ATOMS: atom_id res chain seq x y z
N MET A 1 -42.17 -49.28 73.67
CA MET A 1 -42.21 -49.55 72.22
C MET A 1 -43.40 -48.81 71.65
N THR A 2 -43.21 -48.16 70.49
CA THR A 2 -44.20 -47.50 69.58
C THR A 2 -44.85 -46.20 70.09
N THR A 3 -44.26 -45.02 69.80
CA THR A 3 -44.61 -44.05 68.70
C THR A 3 -46.03 -43.50 68.85
N ASP A 4 -46.23 -42.32 69.46
CA ASP A 4 -45.96 -40.94 69.00
C ASP A 4 -47.01 -40.40 68.02
N ASP A 5 -47.34 -39.14 68.25
CA ASP A 5 -48.63 -38.48 68.27
C ASP A 5 -49.05 -37.96 66.89
N SER A 6 -50.34 -38.06 66.57
CA SER A 6 -50.93 -37.53 65.34
C SER A 6 -51.32 -36.07 65.54
N VAL A 7 -50.74 -35.16 64.76
CA VAL A 7 -51.14 -33.76 64.63
C VAL A 7 -51.67 -33.46 63.23
N ASP A 8 -52.98 -33.18 63.20
CA ASP A 8 -53.65 -31.99 62.65
C ASP A 8 -53.37 -31.53 61.21
N ASP A 9 -54.39 -31.78 60.37
CA ASP A 9 -55.19 -30.80 59.62
C ASP A 9 -54.50 -29.58 58.98
N SER A 10 -54.55 -29.51 57.64
CA SER A 10 -54.89 -28.29 56.90
C SER A 10 -55.25 -28.66 55.46
N ASP A 11 -56.51 -28.40 55.15
CA ASP A 11 -57.18 -28.46 53.85
C ASP A 11 -56.53 -27.61 52.73
N GLU A 12 -57.11 -27.82 51.54
CA GLU A 12 -57.21 -26.92 50.39
C GLU A 12 -56.25 -27.17 49.22
N ASP A 13 -56.81 -27.90 48.25
CA ASP A 13 -56.90 -27.52 46.84
C ASP A 13 -55.74 -26.71 46.26
N LEU A 14 -55.13 -27.24 45.19
CA LEU A 14 -55.17 -26.64 43.85
C LEU A 14 -54.30 -27.49 42.92
N ALA A 15 -54.92 -27.90 41.82
CA ALA A 15 -54.24 -28.51 40.70
C ALA A 15 -53.20 -27.52 40.14
N ASP A 16 -51.95 -27.95 39.98
CA ASP A 16 -51.06 -27.38 38.97
C ASP A 16 -50.03 -28.44 38.55
N ASP A 17 -50.17 -28.85 37.30
CA ASP A 17 -49.30 -29.70 36.50
C ASP A 17 -49.09 -28.87 35.22
N PRO A 18 -47.91 -28.75 34.60
CA PRO A 18 -46.54 -29.03 35.05
C PRO A 18 -45.69 -27.74 35.11
N ASP A 19 -44.49 -27.85 35.70
CA ASP A 19 -43.39 -26.88 35.61
C ASP A 19 -43.33 -26.13 34.27
N PHE A 20 -43.87 -24.91 34.26
CA PHE A 20 -43.57 -23.91 33.25
C PHE A 20 -42.14 -23.43 33.55
N ASP A 21 -41.18 -24.12 32.91
CA ASP A 21 -39.80 -23.70 32.78
C ASP A 21 -39.80 -22.22 32.35
N SER A 22 -39.61 -21.33 33.33
CA SER A 22 -39.50 -19.90 33.16
C SER A 22 -38.15 -19.58 32.53
N ASN A 23 -37.94 -20.06 31.30
CA ASN A 23 -37.13 -19.38 30.32
C ASN A 23 -37.98 -18.23 29.77
N ASP A 24 -38.19 -17.21 30.60
CA ASP A 24 -38.62 -15.86 30.20
C ASP A 24 -37.48 -15.17 29.45
N ASP A 25 -37.06 -15.79 28.36
CA ASP A 25 -36.26 -15.16 27.33
C ASP A 25 -37.27 -14.71 26.28
N SER A 26 -37.76 -13.48 26.43
CA SER A 26 -38.80 -12.93 25.56
C SER A 26 -38.39 -13.14 24.08
N PRO A 27 -39.33 -13.38 23.15
CA PRO A 27 -39.01 -13.61 21.73
C PRO A 27 -38.10 -12.52 21.13
N THR A 28 -38.21 -11.30 21.67
CA THR A 28 -37.38 -10.14 21.37
C THR A 28 -35.92 -10.24 21.84
N GLU A 29 -35.64 -10.85 22.99
CA GLU A 29 -34.28 -11.02 23.53
C GLU A 29 -33.50 -12.07 22.73
N ARG A 30 -34.07 -13.25 22.47
CA ARG A 30 -33.49 -14.25 21.54
C ARG A 30 -33.22 -13.69 20.15
N THR A 31 -34.14 -12.88 19.62
CA THR A 31 -33.94 -12.26 18.29
C THR A 31 -32.81 -11.22 18.31
N ARG A 32 -32.66 -10.48 19.41
CA ARG A 32 -31.58 -9.50 19.58
C ARG A 32 -30.22 -10.17 19.77
N GLU A 33 -30.17 -11.30 20.48
CA GLU A 33 -28.96 -12.10 20.66
C GLU A 33 -28.52 -12.75 19.34
N GLU A 34 -29.46 -13.32 18.58
CA GLU A 34 -29.18 -13.88 17.25
C GLU A 34 -28.74 -12.79 16.25
N LEU A 35 -29.31 -11.58 16.32
CA LEU A 35 -28.85 -10.41 15.54
C LEU A 35 -27.44 -9.95 15.96
N ARG A 36 -27.11 -10.01 17.25
CA ARG A 36 -25.78 -9.67 17.75
C ARG A 36 -24.74 -10.69 17.30
N LYS A 37 -25.07 -11.98 17.37
CA LYS A 37 -24.22 -13.10 16.95
C LYS A 37 -24.02 -13.14 15.43
N THR A 38 -25.04 -12.82 14.65
CA THR A 38 -24.91 -12.69 13.18
C THR A 38 -24.11 -11.45 12.81
N LYS A 39 -24.28 -10.31 13.51
CA LYS A 39 -23.45 -9.11 13.33
C LYS A 39 -21.98 -9.37 13.70
N GLU A 40 -21.72 -10.10 14.77
CA GLU A 40 -20.36 -10.48 15.20
C GLU A 40 -19.70 -11.43 14.21
N ARG A 41 -20.42 -12.47 13.75
CA ARG A 41 -19.95 -13.35 12.66
C ARG A 41 -19.71 -12.60 11.35
N LEU A 42 -20.56 -11.63 11.02
CA LEU A 42 -20.41 -10.80 9.82
C LEU A 42 -19.19 -9.88 9.96
N GLY A 43 -18.97 -9.28 11.13
CA GLY A 43 -17.77 -8.50 11.46
C GLY A 43 -16.50 -9.34 11.30
N GLU A 44 -16.44 -10.52 11.94
CA GLU A 44 -15.28 -11.42 11.85
C GLU A 44 -15.02 -11.89 10.40
N SER A 45 -16.07 -12.12 9.61
CA SER A 45 -15.92 -12.45 8.19
C SER A 45 -15.46 -11.26 7.34
N ALA A 46 -15.86 -10.04 7.70
CA ALA A 46 -15.43 -8.82 7.01
C ALA A 46 -13.95 -8.54 7.33
N ASP A 47 -13.55 -8.60 8.60
CA ASP A 47 -12.16 -8.43 9.03
C ASP A 47 -11.24 -9.47 8.36
N LYS A 48 -11.70 -10.71 8.22
CA LYS A 48 -10.96 -11.77 7.54
C LYS A 48 -10.90 -11.58 6.02
N ALA A 49 -11.94 -11.01 5.40
CA ALA A 49 -11.98 -10.72 3.97
C ALA A 49 -11.07 -9.54 3.60
N VAL A 50 -11.02 -8.50 4.43
CA VAL A 50 -10.11 -7.35 4.24
C VAL A 50 -8.66 -7.80 4.39
N LYS A 51 -8.36 -8.56 5.46
CA LYS A 51 -7.00 -9.07 5.67
C LYS A 51 -6.48 -9.96 4.54
N GLY A 52 -7.35 -10.79 3.93
CA GLY A 52 -6.95 -11.63 2.79
C GLY A 52 -6.77 -10.86 1.48
N PHE A 53 -7.32 -9.65 1.37
CA PHE A 53 -7.09 -8.78 0.22
C PHE A 53 -5.68 -8.17 0.29
N ASP A 54 -5.27 -7.71 1.48
CA ASP A 54 -3.93 -7.15 1.70
C ASP A 54 -2.83 -8.16 1.39
N ASP A 55 -3.00 -9.43 1.78
CA ASP A 55 -2.05 -10.50 1.46
C ASP A 55 -1.90 -10.68 -0.07
N ASN A 56 -2.99 -10.63 -0.83
CA ASN A 56 -2.96 -10.75 -2.30
C ASN A 56 -2.32 -9.51 -2.97
N VAL A 57 -2.61 -8.30 -2.45
CA VAL A 57 -1.96 -7.08 -2.93
C VAL A 57 -0.45 -7.14 -2.70
N VAL A 58 -0.01 -7.61 -1.54
CA VAL A 58 1.42 -7.81 -1.25
C VAL A 58 2.02 -8.85 -2.17
N ASP A 59 1.35 -9.97 -2.44
CA ASP A 59 1.84 -11.00 -3.37
C ASP A 59 2.06 -10.43 -4.80
N LEU A 60 1.09 -9.67 -5.32
CA LEU A 60 1.21 -9.03 -6.63
C LEU A 60 2.34 -8.00 -6.66
N LEU A 61 2.41 -7.14 -5.64
CA LEU A 61 3.45 -6.12 -5.52
C LEU A 61 4.82 -6.73 -5.29
N SER A 62 4.92 -7.92 -4.68
CA SER A 62 6.20 -8.62 -4.50
C SER A 62 6.78 -9.09 -5.82
N TRP A 63 5.92 -9.45 -6.78
CA TRP A 63 6.34 -9.75 -8.14
C TRP A 63 6.77 -8.48 -8.90
N LEU A 64 6.05 -7.38 -8.67
CA LEU A 64 6.30 -6.13 -9.39
C LEU A 64 7.50 -5.34 -8.85
N LEU A 65 7.69 -5.34 -7.54
CA LEU A 65 8.75 -4.63 -6.82
C LEU A 65 9.91 -5.55 -6.41
N ASP A 66 10.05 -6.70 -7.09
CA ASP A 66 11.07 -7.74 -6.90
C ASP A 66 11.10 -8.45 -5.53
N THR A 67 10.59 -7.84 -4.45
CA THR A 67 10.64 -8.41 -3.10
C THR A 67 9.42 -8.08 -2.26
N GLU A 68 9.07 -9.01 -1.36
CA GLU A 68 8.03 -8.82 -0.33
C GLU A 68 8.32 -7.64 0.59
N THR A 69 9.60 -7.43 0.93
CA THR A 69 10.05 -6.30 1.75
C THR A 69 9.64 -4.98 1.11
N ARG A 70 9.95 -4.78 -0.18
CA ARG A 70 9.61 -3.57 -0.93
C ARG A 70 8.10 -3.41 -1.08
N ALA A 71 7.38 -4.49 -1.35
CA ALA A 71 5.91 -4.49 -1.38
C ALA A 71 5.28 -4.03 -0.05
N ARG A 72 5.77 -4.55 1.08
CA ARG A 72 5.28 -4.15 2.41
C ARG A 72 5.58 -2.68 2.73
N ILE A 73 6.77 -2.20 2.35
CA ILE A 73 7.14 -0.78 2.49
C ILE A 73 6.23 0.10 1.63
N TYR A 74 5.98 -0.27 0.37
CA TYR A 74 5.10 0.46 -0.54
C TYR A 74 3.68 0.59 0.02
N VAL A 75 3.09 -0.52 0.47
CA VAL A 75 1.75 -0.52 1.08
C VAL A 75 1.70 0.40 2.31
N TYR A 76 2.71 0.32 3.18
CA TYR A 76 2.78 1.19 4.36
C TYR A 76 2.83 2.69 3.99
N LEU A 77 3.63 3.06 2.98
CA LEU A 77 3.76 4.44 2.52
C LEU A 77 2.48 4.96 1.82
N ARG A 78 1.71 4.07 1.18
CA ARG A 78 0.40 4.43 0.61
C ARG A 78 -0.62 4.80 1.69
N ASP A 79 -0.54 4.16 2.85
CA ASP A 79 -1.38 4.49 4.00
C ASP A 79 -0.85 5.68 4.81
N ASN A 80 0.48 5.86 4.83
CA ASN A 80 1.18 6.85 5.65
C ASN A 80 2.17 7.64 4.77
N PRO A 81 1.71 8.63 3.99
CA PRO A 81 2.58 9.44 3.14
C PRO A 81 3.54 10.30 3.98
N ASN A 82 4.67 10.71 3.42
CA ASN A 82 5.69 11.52 4.08
C ASN A 82 6.29 10.89 5.35
N SER A 83 6.44 9.56 5.34
CA SER A 83 7.02 8.81 6.47
C SER A 83 8.54 8.76 6.38
N THR A 84 9.22 8.83 7.51
CA THR A 84 10.67 8.64 7.62
C THR A 84 11.05 7.15 7.63
N SER A 85 12.31 6.83 7.37
CA SER A 85 12.79 5.43 7.36
C SER A 85 12.57 4.70 8.68
N ASP A 86 12.61 5.42 9.81
CA ASP A 86 12.41 4.83 11.14
C ASP A 86 10.91 4.54 11.37
N GLU A 87 10.03 5.46 10.99
CA GLU A 87 8.57 5.26 11.07
C GLU A 87 8.12 4.08 10.19
N VAL A 88 8.70 3.94 8.99
CA VAL A 88 8.43 2.78 8.11
C VAL A 88 8.90 1.48 8.75
N ALA A 89 10.06 1.45 9.40
CA ALA A 89 10.56 0.27 10.09
C ALA A 89 9.65 -0.14 11.25
N ASP A 90 9.21 0.83 12.05
CA ASP A 90 8.29 0.60 13.16
C ASP A 90 6.92 0.11 12.67
N GLY A 91 6.40 0.69 11.59
CA GLY A 91 5.09 0.36 11.03
C GLY A 91 5.03 -0.97 10.29
N THR A 92 6.10 -1.34 9.58
CA THR A 92 6.17 -2.60 8.83
C THR A 92 6.73 -3.77 9.64
N GLY A 93 7.34 -3.50 10.80
CA GLY A 93 8.04 -4.49 11.61
C GLY A 93 9.35 -5.01 10.98
N LEU A 94 9.86 -4.31 9.97
CA LEU A 94 11.11 -4.63 9.28
C LEU A 94 12.30 -4.03 10.04
N TYR A 95 13.49 -4.59 9.81
CA TYR A 95 14.69 -4.07 10.47
C TYR A 95 15.14 -2.73 9.82
N PRO A 96 15.53 -1.71 10.62
CA PRO A 96 15.79 -0.36 10.08
C PRO A 96 16.85 -0.30 8.97
N SER A 97 17.86 -1.17 8.98
CA SER A 97 18.86 -1.17 7.90
C SER A 97 18.28 -1.66 6.58
N THR A 98 17.46 -2.71 6.63
CA THR A 98 16.79 -3.27 5.45
C THR A 98 15.79 -2.28 4.88
N VAL A 99 15.10 -1.52 5.73
CA VAL A 99 14.18 -0.47 5.28
C VAL A 99 14.92 0.64 4.56
N ARG A 100 16.04 1.13 5.10
CA ARG A 100 16.84 2.18 4.44
C ARG A 100 17.40 1.73 3.09
N GLU A 101 17.84 0.48 2.99
CA GLU A 101 18.31 -0.12 1.75
C GLU A 101 17.18 -0.21 0.72
N ALA A 102 16.06 -0.84 1.10
CA ALA A 102 14.91 -0.97 0.21
C ALA A 102 14.32 0.39 -0.21
N LEU A 103 14.30 1.39 0.68
CA LEU A 103 13.85 2.74 0.35
C LEU A 103 14.79 3.44 -0.63
N ALA A 104 16.11 3.23 -0.52
CA ALA A 104 17.07 3.78 -1.47
C ALA A 104 16.85 3.17 -2.86
N GLU A 105 16.67 1.85 -2.93
CA GLU A 105 16.41 1.15 -4.18
C GLU A 105 15.07 1.56 -4.81
N LEU A 106 14.00 1.61 -4.01
CA LEU A 106 12.69 2.07 -4.47
C LEU A 106 12.71 3.51 -4.99
N HIS A 107 13.53 4.37 -4.38
CA HIS A 107 13.74 5.73 -4.86
C HIS A 107 14.53 5.75 -6.18
N ASP A 108 15.60 4.96 -6.28
CA ASP A 108 16.41 4.91 -7.50
C ASP A 108 15.61 4.35 -8.70
N GLU A 109 14.62 3.49 -8.43
CA GLU A 109 13.66 2.96 -9.40
C GLU A 109 12.45 3.90 -9.65
N GLY A 110 12.37 5.04 -8.94
CA GLY A 110 11.28 6.00 -9.08
C GLY A 110 9.92 5.54 -8.54
N THR A 111 9.89 4.46 -7.75
CA THR A 111 8.65 3.98 -7.10
C THR A 111 8.28 4.81 -5.86
N VAL A 112 9.27 5.44 -5.24
CA VAL A 112 9.11 6.27 -4.05
C VAL A 112 9.86 7.59 -4.24
N GLU A 113 9.20 8.68 -3.92
CA GLU A 113 9.80 10.00 -3.86
C GLU A 113 10.45 10.22 -2.50
N ARG A 114 11.58 10.92 -2.47
CA ARG A 114 12.25 11.30 -1.21
C ARG A 114 12.37 12.80 -1.12
N ASP A 115 11.95 13.34 0.02
CA ASP A 115 12.04 14.77 0.31
C ASP A 115 12.72 15.03 1.63
N LYS A 116 13.39 16.17 1.72
CA LYS A 116 14.06 16.58 2.95
C LYS A 116 13.08 17.38 3.79
N ARG A 117 12.69 16.85 4.95
CA ARG A 117 11.78 17.53 5.88
C ARG A 117 12.29 18.93 6.23
N GLU A 118 11.45 19.94 6.07
CA GLU A 118 11.79 21.30 6.51
C GLU A 118 11.72 21.39 8.04
N ALA A 119 12.86 21.22 8.72
CA ALA A 119 12.95 21.51 10.14
C ALA A 119 13.79 22.77 10.38
N SER A 120 13.24 23.75 11.10
CA SER A 120 13.94 24.99 11.49
C SER A 120 14.96 24.80 12.64
N GLY A 121 15.32 23.55 12.97
CA GLY A 121 16.16 23.18 14.11
C GLY A 121 17.60 22.84 13.73
N ALA A 122 18.53 22.94 14.68
CA ALA A 122 19.94 22.58 14.53
C ALA A 122 20.19 21.06 14.51
N GLY A 123 19.37 20.31 13.77
CA GLY A 123 19.46 18.87 13.58
C GLY A 123 19.68 18.52 12.11
N ASN A 124 20.04 17.26 11.85
CA ASN A 124 20.00 16.75 10.48
C ASN A 124 18.54 16.44 10.14
N ASN A 125 18.05 16.95 9.02
CA ASN A 125 16.67 16.70 8.61
C ASN A 125 16.58 15.28 8.05
N PRO A 126 15.73 14.41 8.63
CA PRO A 126 15.50 13.10 8.05
C PRO A 126 14.84 13.23 6.68
N TYR A 127 15.09 12.25 5.82
CA TYR A 127 14.32 12.11 4.58
C TYR A 127 12.95 11.54 4.90
N GLU A 128 11.94 12.12 4.27
CA GLU A 128 10.58 11.60 4.18
C GLU A 128 10.41 10.91 2.84
N TYR A 129 9.52 9.91 2.83
CA TYR A 129 9.28 9.07 1.68
C TYR A 129 7.79 9.05 1.37
N GLU A 130 7.46 9.11 0.09
CA GLU A 130 6.09 9.01 -0.41
C GLU A 130 6.03 8.06 -1.61
N ALA A 131 5.04 7.17 -1.62
CA ALA A 131 4.89 6.18 -2.69
C ALA A 131 3.99 6.72 -3.81
N ILE A 132 4.44 6.58 -5.06
CA ILE A 132 3.69 6.96 -6.26
C ILE A 132 2.36 6.22 -6.35
N ALA A 133 1.44 6.71 -7.20
CA ALA A 133 0.17 6.04 -7.40
C ALA A 133 0.36 4.64 -8.02
N PRO A 134 -0.48 3.65 -7.68
CA PRO A 134 -0.38 2.31 -8.28
C PRO A 134 -0.49 2.31 -9.81
N SER A 135 -1.21 3.26 -10.39
CA SER A 135 -1.30 3.46 -11.85
C SER A 135 0.04 3.86 -12.46
N GLU A 136 0.77 4.76 -11.82
CA GLU A 136 2.10 5.20 -12.28
C GLU A 136 3.11 4.06 -12.20
N LEU A 137 3.04 3.27 -11.12
CA LEU A 137 3.85 2.09 -10.94
C LEU A 137 3.64 1.07 -12.07
N VAL A 138 2.38 0.78 -12.41
CA VAL A 138 2.05 -0.13 -13.52
C VAL A 138 2.48 0.45 -14.87
N GLN A 139 2.31 1.76 -15.07
CA GLN A 139 2.72 2.42 -16.31
C GLN A 139 4.23 2.33 -16.56
N GLY A 140 5.05 2.46 -15.51
CA GLY A 140 6.49 2.25 -15.57
C GLY A 140 6.84 0.84 -16.07
N VAL A 141 6.25 -0.19 -15.45
CA VAL A 141 6.50 -1.60 -15.80
C VAL A 141 6.07 -1.92 -17.23
N VAL A 142 4.92 -1.41 -17.68
CA VAL A 142 4.46 -1.58 -19.07
C VAL A 142 5.47 -0.94 -20.03
N GLY A 143 5.98 0.25 -19.70
CA GLY A 143 7.02 0.91 -20.46
C GLY A 143 8.30 0.07 -20.56
N ASP A 144 8.71 -0.58 -19.48
CA ASP A 144 9.91 -1.43 -19.43
C ASP A 144 9.76 -2.67 -20.31
N VAL A 145 8.62 -3.37 -20.21
CA VAL A 145 8.28 -4.52 -21.05
C VAL A 145 8.26 -4.13 -22.52
N GLN A 146 7.66 -2.99 -22.87
CA GLN A 146 7.65 -2.50 -24.25
C GLN A 146 9.07 -2.24 -24.77
N ARG A 147 9.94 -1.59 -23.98
CA ARG A 147 11.33 -1.35 -24.39
C ARG A 147 12.10 -2.64 -24.60
N GLU A 148 11.95 -3.62 -23.72
CA GLU A 148 12.63 -4.91 -23.84
C GLU A 148 12.11 -5.72 -25.04
N LEU A 149 10.80 -5.78 -25.23
CA LEU A 149 10.21 -6.43 -26.41
C LEU A 149 10.67 -5.74 -27.70
N ASN A 150 10.67 -4.41 -27.75
CA ASN A 150 11.21 -3.66 -28.89
C ASN A 150 12.68 -3.98 -29.14
N ALA A 151 13.50 -4.10 -28.08
CA ALA A 151 14.90 -4.50 -28.21
C ALA A 151 15.04 -5.91 -28.81
N VAL A 152 14.23 -6.87 -28.36
CA VAL A 152 14.21 -8.24 -28.90
C VAL A 152 13.77 -8.27 -30.36
N PHE A 153 12.68 -7.57 -30.73
CA PHE A 153 12.20 -7.54 -32.11
C PHE A 153 13.19 -6.85 -33.07
N ASN A 154 13.85 -5.79 -32.63
CA ASN A 154 14.91 -5.14 -33.40
C ASN A 154 16.14 -6.05 -33.55
N LEU A 155 16.48 -6.82 -32.52
CA LEU A 155 17.57 -7.79 -32.56
C LEU A 155 17.24 -8.98 -33.49
N ASP A 156 16.02 -9.50 -33.45
CA ASP A 156 15.55 -10.59 -34.29
C ASP A 156 15.51 -10.20 -35.78
N ARG A 157 15.01 -9.00 -36.12
CA ARG A 157 15.09 -8.49 -37.52
C ARG A 157 16.52 -8.36 -38.02
N ARG A 158 17.44 -7.93 -37.15
CA ARG A 158 18.86 -7.78 -37.49
C ARG A 158 19.58 -9.13 -37.63
N LEU A 159 19.12 -10.17 -36.95
CA LEU A 159 19.68 -11.53 -37.00
C LEU A 159 18.98 -12.46 -38.02
N GLY A 160 17.73 -12.14 -38.40
CA GLY A 160 16.83 -12.97 -39.22
C GLY A 160 16.84 -12.72 -40.74
N GLY A 161 17.54 -11.69 -41.22
CA GLY A 161 17.98 -11.62 -42.62
C GLY A 161 17.04 -11.00 -43.65
N GLU A 162 16.19 -10.03 -43.29
CA GLU A 162 15.54 -9.16 -44.29
C GLU A 162 16.36 -7.87 -44.49
N SER A 163 16.52 -7.44 -45.73
CA SER A 163 17.49 -6.42 -46.17
C SER A 163 17.22 -5.02 -45.57
N PRO A 164 18.25 -4.17 -45.40
CA PRO A 164 18.19 -2.90 -44.67
C PRO A 164 17.36 -1.76 -45.31
N ASP A 165 16.46 -2.07 -46.25
CA ASP A 165 15.67 -1.10 -47.01
C ASP A 165 14.16 -1.36 -46.77
N GLY A 166 13.62 -0.81 -45.68
CA GLY A 166 12.17 -0.85 -45.41
C GLY A 166 11.81 -0.54 -43.96
N ASP A 167 11.72 0.74 -43.65
CA ASP A 167 11.05 1.36 -42.50
C ASP A 167 11.46 0.84 -41.11
N SER A 168 12.58 1.38 -40.61
CA SER A 168 13.07 1.27 -39.23
C SER A 168 12.27 2.12 -38.22
N GLU A 169 10.98 2.35 -38.47
CA GLU A 169 10.14 3.14 -37.57
C GLU A 169 9.64 2.27 -36.39
N PRO A 170 9.81 2.73 -35.15
CA PRO A 170 9.25 2.09 -33.97
C PRO A 170 7.73 1.93 -34.12
N VAL A 171 7.19 0.77 -33.78
CA VAL A 171 5.73 0.57 -33.71
C VAL A 171 5.21 1.19 -32.42
N HIS A 172 4.41 2.25 -32.54
CA HIS A 172 3.66 2.83 -31.44
C HIS A 172 2.32 2.09 -31.29
N ILE A 173 2.11 1.46 -30.13
CA ILE A 173 0.79 0.93 -29.74
C ILE A 173 0.14 1.99 -28.85
N SER A 174 -0.74 2.80 -29.45
CA SER A 174 -1.62 3.69 -28.71
C SER A 174 -2.71 2.85 -28.06
N VAL A 175 -2.78 2.86 -26.73
CA VAL A 175 -3.94 2.35 -26.00
C VAL A 175 -4.88 3.53 -25.86
N ASP A 176 -5.99 3.52 -26.59
CA ASP A 176 -7.06 4.51 -26.40
C ASP A 176 -7.69 4.25 -25.02
N ASP A 177 -7.43 5.14 -24.08
CA ASP A 177 -8.31 5.35 -22.94
C ASP A 177 -9.59 5.97 -23.50
N ASP A 178 -10.66 5.19 -23.63
CA ASP A 178 -12.01 5.70 -23.89
C ASP A 178 -12.45 6.55 -22.68
N ASP A 179 -11.93 7.78 -22.56
CA ASP A 179 -12.46 8.85 -21.72
C ASP A 179 -12.98 9.96 -22.64
N GLU A 180 -14.26 9.86 -22.98
CA GLU A 180 -14.98 10.92 -23.67
C GLU A 180 -15.08 12.16 -22.77
N GLY A 181 -14.24 13.16 -23.07
CA GLY A 181 -14.64 14.56 -23.05
C GLY A 181 -14.00 15.43 -21.98
N ASN A 182 -13.20 16.40 -22.43
CA ASN A 182 -13.54 17.82 -22.32
C ASN A 182 -12.46 18.68 -22.99
N ASP A 183 -12.80 19.26 -24.15
CA ASP A 183 -12.07 20.35 -24.77
C ASP A 183 -11.90 21.53 -23.79
N GLY A 184 -10.66 21.97 -23.61
CA GLY A 184 -10.28 23.09 -22.76
C GLY A 184 -9.05 23.78 -23.32
N ASP A 185 -9.28 24.57 -24.37
CA ASP A 185 -8.37 25.58 -24.93
C ASP A 185 -7.70 26.42 -23.83
N GLY A 186 -6.39 26.63 -23.96
CA GLY A 186 -5.58 27.37 -22.99
C GLY A 186 -4.17 27.63 -23.51
N ASP A 187 -4.08 28.31 -24.65
CA ASP A 187 -2.92 29.09 -25.08
C ASP A 187 -2.51 30.06 -23.95
N GLU A 188 -1.20 30.13 -23.60
CA GLU A 188 -0.47 31.37 -23.24
C GLU A 188 0.99 31.05 -22.84
N ASP A 189 1.89 31.44 -23.76
CA ASP A 189 3.11 32.23 -23.56
C ASP A 189 4.40 31.64 -22.93
N ASP A 190 5.28 31.28 -23.86
CA ASP A 190 6.71 31.62 -23.99
C ASP A 190 7.25 32.74 -23.07
N GLU A 191 8.15 32.39 -22.15
CA GLU A 191 9.16 33.33 -21.65
C GLU A 191 10.50 32.59 -21.47
N SER A 192 11.41 32.87 -22.39
CA SER A 192 12.84 32.61 -22.28
C SER A 192 13.46 33.46 -21.17
N ASP A 193 14.29 32.87 -20.31
CA ASP A 193 15.40 33.65 -19.76
C ASP A 193 16.67 32.80 -19.62
N ALA A 194 17.71 33.35 -20.24
CA ALA A 194 19.05 32.82 -20.30
C ALA A 194 19.86 33.51 -19.22
N ASP A 195 20.46 32.74 -18.31
CA ASP A 195 21.59 33.24 -17.53
C ASP A 195 22.75 32.24 -17.60
N ALA A 196 23.71 32.63 -18.42
CA ALA A 196 25.06 32.11 -18.41
C ALA A 196 25.81 32.75 -17.24
N ASP A 197 26.34 31.94 -16.32
CA ASP A 197 27.43 32.38 -15.46
C ASP A 197 28.59 31.38 -15.59
N ALA A 198 29.52 31.77 -16.47
CA ALA A 198 30.84 31.20 -16.58
C ALA A 198 31.76 31.98 -15.64
N SER A 199 32.24 31.32 -14.59
CA SER A 199 33.37 31.80 -13.79
C SER A 199 34.55 30.84 -13.98
N GLU A 200 35.39 31.13 -14.96
CA GLU A 200 36.78 30.65 -15.01
C GLU A 200 37.67 31.55 -14.15
N GLY A 201 38.58 30.94 -13.40
CA GLY A 201 39.96 31.44 -13.29
C GLY A 201 40.44 31.97 -11.94
N GLU A 202 41.66 31.53 -11.60
CA GLU A 202 42.67 32.11 -10.69
C GLU A 202 42.53 31.77 -9.19
N ASP A 203 43.57 31.47 -8.41
CA ASP A 203 45.01 31.23 -8.64
C ASP A 203 45.61 30.81 -7.26
N GLU A 204 46.66 29.98 -7.35
CA GLU A 204 47.76 29.68 -6.43
C GLU A 204 47.66 29.72 -4.87
N GLY A 205 48.21 28.66 -4.27
CA GLY A 205 48.49 28.56 -2.83
C GLY A 205 49.36 27.35 -2.47
N GLU A 206 50.57 27.25 -3.05
CA GLU A 206 51.68 26.47 -2.49
C GLU A 206 52.06 27.04 -1.11
N THR A 207 52.10 26.21 -0.05
CA THR A 207 53.26 26.16 0.87
C THR A 207 53.33 24.82 1.61
N ALA A 208 54.51 24.22 1.56
CA ALA A 208 54.97 23.10 2.37
C ALA A 208 55.04 23.43 3.88
N GLY A 209 55.01 22.41 4.74
CA GLY A 209 55.23 22.60 6.18
C GLY A 209 55.22 21.32 7.01
N ASP A 210 56.34 20.60 6.96
CA ASP A 210 56.82 19.59 7.90
C ASP A 210 56.60 19.94 9.39
N LYS A 211 55.93 19.04 10.13
CA LYS A 211 56.32 18.55 11.47
C LYS A 211 55.39 17.48 12.03
#